data_AF-A0AAN7SIN9-F1
#
_entry.id   AF-A0AAN7SIN9-F1
#
_cell.length_a   1.000
_cell.length_b   1.000
_cell.length_c   1.000
_cell.angle_alpha   90.00
_cell.angle_beta   90.00
_cell.angle_gamma   90.00
#
_symmetry.space_group_name_H-M   'P 1'
#
loop_
_entity.id
_entity.type
_entity.pdbx_description
1 polymer ?
#
loop_
_entity_poly.entity_id
_entity_poly.type
_entity_poly.pdbx_seq_one_letter_code
_entity_poly.pdbx_strand_id
1 'polypeptide(L)'
;MNPLRKSDKRRSFLQLVAKQLAVPNIEERATNPRITCYPKIRNAIEAFDVVVLQRPQKGANPEFAPRTNRWSCHLCRQQYHRQRKTRSKCYTCQLPVCIEHSHQLARCATCQAADMPSSST
;
A
#
# COMPACT_ATOMS: atom_id res chain seq x y z
N MET A 1 -44.75 7.90 -14.03
CA MET A 1 -44.00 7.31 -12.90
C MET A 1 -44.15 5.81 -12.95
N ASN A 2 -43.08 5.06 -13.24
CA ASN A 2 -43.15 3.59 -13.28
C ASN A 2 -43.25 3.05 -11.84
N PRO A 3 -44.19 2.14 -11.53
CA PRO A 3 -44.30 1.56 -10.20
C PRO A 3 -43.05 0.72 -9.91
N LEU A 4 -42.30 1.12 -8.88
CA LEU A 4 -41.16 0.37 -8.35
C LEU A 4 -41.59 -1.07 -8.09
N ARG A 5 -40.98 -2.03 -8.80
CA ARG A 5 -41.33 -3.44 -8.65
C ARG A 5 -40.90 -3.88 -7.25
N LYS A 6 -41.62 -4.81 -6.62
CA LYS A 6 -41.35 -5.31 -5.25
C LYS A 6 -39.87 -5.72 -5.04
N SER A 7 -39.18 -6.15 -6.11
CA SER A 7 -37.74 -6.45 -6.15
C SER A 7 -36.85 -5.25 -5.80
N ASP A 8 -37.28 -4.05 -6.14
CA ASP A 8 -36.51 -2.82 -5.97
C ASP A 8 -36.47 -2.42 -4.51
N LYS A 9 -37.56 -2.66 -3.76
CA LYS A 9 -37.60 -2.42 -2.30
C LYS A 9 -36.60 -3.29 -1.54
N ARG A 10 -36.53 -4.59 -1.85
CA ARG A 10 -35.55 -5.49 -1.22
C ARG A 10 -34.12 -5.11 -1.61
N ARG A 11 -33.88 -4.78 -2.88
CA ARG A 11 -32.56 -4.33 -3.36
C ARG A 11 -32.11 -3.06 -2.64
N SER A 12 -32.97 -2.04 -2.56
CA SER A 12 -32.67 -0.79 -1.86
C SER A 12 -32.43 -1.01 -0.37
N PHE A 13 -33.22 -1.87 0.27
CA PHE A 13 -33.03 -2.24 1.67
C PHE A 13 -31.66 -2.90 1.90
N LEU A 14 -31.27 -3.87 1.07
CA LEU A 14 -29.97 -4.53 1.19
C LEU A 14 -28.80 -3.57 0.94
N GLN A 15 -28.95 -2.62 0.01
CA GLN A 15 -27.94 -1.57 -0.21
C GLN A 15 -27.81 -0.64 1.01
N LEU A 16 -28.94 -0.26 1.63
CA LEU A 16 -28.95 0.55 2.84
C LEU A 16 -28.26 -0.18 4.01
N VAL A 17 -28.62 -1.44 4.25
CA VAL A 17 -28.01 -2.27 5.30
C VAL A 17 -26.52 -2.46 5.04
N ALA A 18 -26.12 -2.74 3.79
CA ALA A 18 -24.72 -2.88 3.44
C ALA A 18 -23.92 -1.60 3.72
N LYS A 19 -24.46 -0.42 3.38
CA LYS A 19 -23.83 0.87 3.73
C LYS A 19 -23.71 1.02 5.25
N GLN A 20 -24.77 0.80 6.01
CA GLN A 20 -24.76 0.97 7.48
C GLN A 20 -23.74 0.06 8.18
N LEU A 21 -23.55 -1.17 7.70
CA LEU A 21 -22.59 -2.11 8.28
C LEU A 21 -21.14 -1.82 7.84
N ALA A 22 -20.95 -1.41 6.58
CA ALA A 22 -19.62 -1.25 6.00
C ALA A 22 -18.98 0.12 6.28
N VAL A 23 -19.77 1.21 6.26
CA VAL A 23 -19.27 2.60 6.34
C VAL A 23 -18.33 2.83 7.54
N PRO A 24 -18.64 2.39 8.78
CA PRO A 24 -17.73 2.61 9.92
C PRO A 24 -16.33 2.01 9.71
N ASN A 25 -16.27 0.83 9.10
CA ASN A 25 -15.02 0.15 8.79
C ASN A 25 -14.28 0.82 7.61
N ILE A 26 -15.02 1.40 6.67
CA ILE A 26 -14.47 2.14 5.53
C ILE A 26 -13.87 3.46 6.01
N GLU A 27 -14.54 4.16 6.93
CA GLU A 27 -14.06 5.40 7.57
C GLU A 27 -12.76 5.16 8.33
N GLU A 28 -12.68 4.10 9.14
CA GLU A 28 -11.43 3.72 9.82
C GLU A 28 -10.29 3.52 8.82
N ARG A 29 -10.55 2.82 7.71
CA ARG A 29 -9.56 2.61 6.64
C ARG A 29 -9.19 3.89 5.91
N ALA A 30 -10.12 4.84 5.78
CA ALA A 30 -9.90 6.12 5.13
C ALA A 30 -8.88 7.00 5.87
N THR A 31 -8.71 6.77 7.18
CA THR A 31 -7.69 7.46 7.98
C THR A 31 -6.28 6.91 7.76
N ASN A 32 -6.14 5.68 7.23
CA ASN A 32 -4.86 5.00 7.11
C ASN A 32 -4.15 5.34 5.79
N PRO A 33 -3.05 6.14 5.82
CA PRO A 33 -2.37 6.59 4.60
C PRO A 33 -1.72 5.44 3.83
N ARG A 34 -1.43 4.31 4.48
CA ARG A 34 -0.83 3.13 3.84
C ARG A 34 -1.83 2.34 3.00
N ILE A 35 -3.11 2.48 3.30
CA ILE A 35 -4.20 1.84 2.57
C ILE A 35 -4.68 2.77 1.45
N THR A 36 -4.85 4.07 1.77
CA THR A 36 -5.38 5.07 0.85
C THR A 36 -4.36 5.57 -0.19
N CYS A 37 -3.08 5.19 -0.07
CA CYS A 37 -2.07 5.50 -1.07
C CYS A 37 -2.30 4.80 -2.42
N TYR A 38 -3.11 3.73 -2.46
CA TYR A 38 -3.45 3.04 -3.69
C TYR A 38 -4.69 3.67 -4.34
N PRO A 39 -4.58 4.21 -5.58
CA PRO A 39 -5.70 4.91 -6.23
C PRO A 39 -6.98 4.08 -6.34
N LYS A 40 -6.86 2.77 -6.58
CA LYS A 40 -8.01 1.86 -6.67
C LYS A 40 -8.77 1.76 -5.34
N ILE A 41 -8.04 1.75 -4.23
CA ILE A 41 -8.64 1.66 -2.90
C ILE A 41 -9.28 3.00 -2.55
N ARG A 42 -8.59 4.11 -2.83
CA ARG A 42 -9.14 5.45 -2.65
C ARG A 42 -10.46 5.65 -3.40
N ASN A 43 -10.50 5.32 -4.69
CA ASN A 43 -11.72 5.42 -5.50
C ASN A 43 -12.86 4.55 -4.95
N ALA A 44 -12.54 3.37 -4.43
CA ALA A 44 -13.54 2.49 -3.82
C ALA A 44 -14.09 3.05 -2.50
N ILE A 45 -13.26 3.72 -1.69
CA ILE A 45 -13.69 4.39 -0.46
C ILE A 45 -14.59 5.59 -0.78
N GLU A 46 -14.16 6.41 -1.74
CA GLU A 46 -14.92 7.59 -2.19
C GLU A 46 -16.28 7.21 -2.80
N ALA A 47 -16.40 6.02 -3.41
CA ALA A 47 -17.67 5.48 -3.91
C ALA A 47 -18.71 5.15 -2.82
N PHE A 48 -18.29 5.09 -1.55
CA PHE A 48 -19.17 4.95 -0.39
C PHE A 48 -19.45 6.30 0.30
N ASP A 49 -19.19 7.42 -0.38
CA ASP A 49 -19.38 8.78 0.14
C ASP A 49 -18.49 9.11 1.36
N VAL A 50 -17.41 8.34 1.57
CA VAL A 50 -16.47 8.52 2.69
C VAL A 50 -15.31 9.41 2.24
N VAL A 51 -15.06 10.48 3.00
CA VAL A 51 -13.96 11.42 2.74
C VAL A 51 -12.63 10.81 3.15
N VAL A 52 -11.71 10.70 2.20
CA VAL A 52 -10.33 10.30 2.47
C VAL A 52 -9.52 11.55 2.85
N LEU A 53 -8.89 11.53 4.03
CA LEU A 53 -8.01 12.62 4.45
C LEU A 53 -6.89 12.81 3.42
N GLN A 54 -6.71 14.05 2.96
CA GLN A 54 -5.67 14.37 1.98
C GLN A 54 -4.29 14.08 2.56
N ARG A 55 -3.48 13.40 1.75
CA ARG A 55 -2.05 13.20 2.01
C ARG A 55 -1.38 14.56 2.26
N PRO A 56 -0.53 14.71 3.29
CA PRO A 56 0.45 15.79 3.26
C PRO A 56 1.33 15.60 2.01
N GLN A 57 1.21 16.51 1.04
CA GLN A 57 1.95 16.40 -0.23
C GLN A 57 3.45 16.53 0.00
N LYS A 58 4.18 15.41 -0.15
CA LYS A 58 5.33 15.17 -1.06
C LYS A 58 6.08 13.95 -0.56
N GLY A 59 6.31 13.00 -1.46
CA GLY A 59 7.11 11.81 -1.20
C GLY A 59 6.54 10.62 -1.97
N ALA A 60 7.09 10.39 -3.17
CA ALA A 60 6.91 9.26 -4.06
C ALA A 60 5.85 8.20 -3.66
N ASN A 61 4.85 7.98 -4.51
CA ASN A 61 4.27 6.65 -4.59
C ASN A 61 5.42 5.66 -4.79
N PRO A 62 5.46 4.51 -4.09
CA PRO A 62 6.46 3.50 -4.38
C PRO A 62 6.34 3.15 -5.86
N GLU A 63 7.37 3.46 -6.63
CA GLU A 63 7.44 3.18 -8.06
C GLU A 63 7.51 1.66 -8.22
N PHE A 64 6.35 1.02 -8.37
CA PHE A 64 6.31 -0.39 -8.70
C PHE A 64 6.77 -0.56 -10.13
N ALA A 65 7.97 -1.10 -10.32
CA ALA A 65 8.51 -1.38 -11.65
C ALA A 65 7.51 -2.23 -12.48
N PRO A 66 7.38 -1.97 -13.80
CA PRO A 66 6.51 -2.72 -14.70
C PRO A 66 6.82 -4.23 -14.64
N ARG A 67 5.78 -5.07 -14.84
CA ARG A 67 5.76 -6.51 -14.54
C ARG A 67 6.87 -7.34 -15.21
N THR A 68 7.57 -6.81 -16.22
CA THR A 68 8.56 -7.50 -17.05
C THR A 68 10.01 -7.35 -16.58
N ASN A 69 10.37 -6.32 -15.80
CA ASN A 69 11.75 -6.09 -15.33
C ASN A 69 11.85 -6.26 -13.80
N ARG A 70 11.77 -7.50 -13.33
CA ARG A 70 12.09 -7.79 -11.92
C ARG A 70 13.60 -7.87 -11.75
N TRP A 71 14.18 -6.87 -11.10
CA TRP A 71 15.58 -6.91 -10.69
C TRP A 71 15.82 -7.95 -9.59
N SER A 72 17.04 -8.45 -9.49
CA SER A 72 17.44 -9.39 -8.43
C SER A 72 17.95 -8.61 -7.22
N CYS A 73 17.60 -9.04 -6.01
CA CYS A 73 18.07 -8.42 -4.78
C CYS A 73 19.60 -8.43 -4.71
N HIS A 74 20.21 -7.26 -4.51
CA HIS A 74 21.66 -7.11 -4.46
C HIS A 74 22.27 -7.86 -3.25
N LEU A 75 21.61 -7.83 -2.09
CA LEU A 75 22.07 -8.55 -0.89
C LEU A 75 21.97 -10.07 -1.03
N CYS A 76 20.87 -10.60 -1.61
CA CYS A 76 20.80 -12.04 -1.91
C CYS A 76 21.90 -12.49 -2.87
N ARG A 77 22.21 -11.66 -3.86
CA ARG A 77 23.26 -11.94 -4.85
C ARG A 77 24.65 -11.91 -4.20
N GLN A 78 24.89 -10.98 -3.28
CA GLN A 78 26.17 -10.79 -2.62
C GLN A 78 26.45 -11.83 -1.53
N GLN A 79 25.46 -12.15 -0.68
CA GLN A 79 25.65 -13.03 0.48
C GLN A 79 25.49 -14.51 0.15
N TYR A 80 24.57 -14.84 -0.77
CA TYR A 80 24.17 -16.23 -1.03
C TYR A 80 24.32 -16.66 -2.49
N HIS A 81 24.81 -15.77 -3.37
CA HIS A 81 24.80 -15.96 -4.82
C HIS A 81 23.42 -16.30 -5.42
N ARG A 82 22.33 -15.91 -4.72
CA ARG A 82 20.94 -16.21 -5.14
C ARG A 82 20.33 -15.03 -5.90
N GLN A 83 19.69 -15.31 -7.03
CA GLN A 83 19.02 -14.28 -7.85
C GLN A 83 17.57 -14.01 -7.45
N ARG A 84 17.29 -13.82 -6.15
CA ARG A 84 15.92 -13.58 -5.69
C ARG A 84 15.34 -12.32 -6.33
N LYS A 85 14.27 -12.49 -7.11
CA LYS A 85 13.61 -11.40 -7.83
C LYS A 85 12.82 -10.50 -6.87
N THR A 86 12.91 -9.20 -7.06
CA THR A 86 12.24 -8.19 -6.24
C THR A 86 11.70 -7.04 -7.09
N ARG A 87 10.72 -6.31 -6.55
CA ARG A 87 10.16 -5.08 -7.13
C ARG A 87 10.51 -3.83 -6.32
N SER A 88 11.03 -4.00 -5.11
CA SER A 88 11.40 -2.91 -4.21
C SER A 88 12.87 -2.52 -4.38
N LYS A 89 13.14 -1.22 -4.27
CA LYS A 89 14.47 -0.64 -4.20
C LYS A 89 14.70 -0.02 -2.83
N CYS A 90 15.96 -0.04 -2.39
CA CYS A 90 16.38 0.67 -1.20
C CYS A 90 16.11 2.17 -1.33
N TYR A 91 15.46 2.77 -0.34
CA TYR A 91 15.22 4.21 -0.34
C TYR A 91 16.53 5.01 -0.41
N THR A 92 17.56 4.58 0.33
CA THR A 92 18.85 5.27 0.43
C THR A 92 19.76 5.02 -0.78
N CYS A 93 20.07 3.76 -1.10
CA CYS A 93 21.04 3.43 -2.16
C CYS A 93 20.41 3.08 -3.51
N GLN A 94 19.08 3.08 -3.63
CA GLN A 94 18.33 2.77 -4.87
C GLN A 94 18.60 1.38 -5.47
N LEU A 95 19.33 0.51 -4.77
CA LEU A 95 19.59 -0.86 -5.20
C LEU A 95 18.39 -1.78 -4.93
N PRO A 96 18.12 -2.77 -5.80
CA PRO A 96 17.02 -3.71 -5.63
C PRO A 96 17.19 -4.55 -4.35
N VAL A 97 16.15 -4.63 -3.52
CA VAL A 97 16.19 -5.33 -2.23
C VAL A 97 14.91 -6.15 -2.02
N CYS A 98 15.00 -7.39 -1.55
CA CYS A 98 13.84 -8.23 -1.24
C CYS A 98 13.29 -7.92 0.16
N ILE A 99 12.06 -8.37 0.44
CA ILE A 99 11.38 -8.10 1.71
C ILE A 99 12.14 -8.58 2.94
N GLU A 100 12.88 -9.68 2.85
CA GLU A 100 13.70 -10.21 3.96
C GLU A 100 14.94 -9.35 4.25
N HIS A 101 15.46 -8.65 3.23
CA HIS A 101 16.64 -7.80 3.37
C HIS A 101 16.30 -6.31 3.42
N SER A 102 15.02 -5.98 3.45
CA SER A 102 14.52 -4.62 3.51
C SER A 102 13.72 -4.42 4.79
N HIS A 103 14.08 -3.41 5.55
CA HIS A 103 13.33 -2.98 6.72
C HIS A 103 12.40 -1.81 6.36
N GLN A 104 11.89 -1.08 7.36
CA GLN A 104 10.93 0.01 7.19
C GLN A 104 11.27 0.90 5.99
N LEU A 105 10.26 1.18 5.15
CA LEU A 105 10.39 1.97 3.90
C LEU A 105 11.30 1.35 2.83
N ALA A 106 11.36 0.03 2.77
CA ALA A 106 12.20 -0.72 1.83
C ALA A 106 13.71 -0.44 1.98
N ARG A 107 14.16 0.03 3.14
CA ARG A 107 15.57 0.36 3.38
C ARG A 107 16.41 -0.92 3.56
N CYS A 108 17.52 -1.07 2.84
CA CYS A 108 18.32 -2.29 2.93
C CYS A 108 19.10 -2.37 4.25
N ALA A 109 19.37 -3.60 4.72
CA ALA A 109 20.09 -3.85 5.97
C ALA A 109 21.43 -3.09 6.06
N THR A 110 22.17 -2.98 4.97
CA THR A 110 23.44 -2.24 4.90
C THR A 110 23.24 -0.73 5.14
N CYS A 111 22.26 -0.11 4.48
CA CYS A 111 21.96 1.31 4.65
C CYS A 111 21.30 1.63 5.99
N GLN A 112 20.76 0.63 6.69
CA GLN A 112 20.26 0.78 8.04
C GLN A 112 21.40 0.69 9.06
N ALA A 113 22.30 -0.27 8.90
CA ALA A 113 23.46 -0.43 9.77
C ALA A 113 24.39 0.81 9.75
N ALA A 114 24.50 1.50 8.61
CA ALA A 114 25.27 2.74 8.48
C ALA A 114 24.66 3.95 9.21
N ASP A 115 23.36 3.91 9.52
CA ASP A 115 22.64 5.02 10.17
C ASP A 115 22.54 4.89 11.69
N MET A 116 22.84 3.71 12.23
CA MET A 116 22.99 3.56 13.67
C MET A 116 24.37 4.11 14.03
N PRO A 117 24.49 5.27 14.71
CA PRO A 117 25.75 5.61 15.33
C PRO A 117 26.07 4.44 16.27
N SER A 118 27.28 3.89 16.14
CA SER A 118 27.85 3.03 17.15
C SER A 118 27.67 3.74 18.49
N SER A 119 26.76 3.24 19.33
CA SER A 119 26.72 3.60 20.74
C SER A 119 28.04 3.11 21.31
N SER A 120 29.04 3.99 21.26
CA SER A 120 30.31 3.82 21.94
C SER A 120 30.04 3.94 23.43
N THR A 121 30.59 2.96 24.16
CA THR A 121 30.67 2.79 25.63
C THR A 121 29.39 2.48 26.39
#